data_AF-A0A2N2JXB9-F1
#
_entry.id   AF-A0A2N2JXB9-F1
#
_cell.length_a   1.000
_cell.length_b   1.000
_cell.length_c   1.000
_cell.angle_alpha   90.00
_cell.angle_beta   90.00
_cell.angle_gamma   90.00
#
_symmetry.space_group_name_H-M   'P 1'
#
loop_
_entity.id
_entity.type
_entity.pdbx_description
1 polymer ?
#
loop_
_entity_poly.entity_id
_entity_poly.type
_entity_poly.pdbx_seq_one_letter_code
_entity_poly.pdbx_strand_id
1 'polypeptide(L)' 'MDIFRRIGIAIVMIVPTFVIAGALWSLFHSWLPIFIWVIVMAAFAAGLVSGKFPWSCSHSDQNHLSSHPSA' A
#
# COMPACT_ATOMS: atom_id res chain seq x y z
N MET A 1 2.47 -8.78 -2.81
CA MET A 1 1.77 -7.61 -3.37
C MET A 1 2.30 -7.37 -4.76
N ASP A 2 1.42 -7.21 -5.73
CA ASP A 2 1.79 -6.85 -7.09
C ASP A 2 2.68 -5.61 -7.05
N ILE A 3 3.90 -5.72 -7.58
CA ILE A 3 4.93 -4.69 -7.48
C ILE A 3 4.39 -3.34 -8.00
N PHE A 4 3.55 -3.39 -9.04
CA PHE A 4 2.84 -2.26 -9.62
C PHE A 4 1.88 -1.59 -8.64
N ARG A 5 1.13 -2.37 -7.84
CA ARG A 5 0.22 -1.83 -6.82
C ARG A 5 1.00 -1.16 -5.69
N ARG A 6 2.14 -1.74 -5.29
CA ARG A 6 3.03 -1.14 -4.28
C ARG A 6 3.62 0.19 -4.77
N ILE A 7 4.07 0.22 -6.02
CA ILE A 7 4.64 1.41 -6.66
C ILE A 7 3.59 2.51 -6.82
N GLY A 8 2.36 2.17 -7.25
CA GLY A 8 1.26 3.12 -7.34
C GLY A 8 0.91 3.77 -6.00
N ILE A 9 0.84 2.98 -4.93
CA ILE A 9 0.60 3.49 -3.57
C ILE A 9 1.76 4.38 -3.11
N ALA A 10 3.01 3.98 -3.36
CA ALA A 10 4.18 4.76 -2.98
C ALA A 10 4.20 6.13 -3.67
N ILE A 11 3.90 6.20 -4.97
CA ILE A 11 3.86 7.45 -5.73
C ILE A 11 2.75 8.38 -5.21
N VAL A 12 1.53 7.86 -4.99
CA VAL A 12 0.42 8.67 -4.47
C VAL A 12 0.72 9.19 -3.07
N MET A 13 1.47 8.45 -2.25
CA MET A 13 1.86 8.87 -0.90
C MET A 13 2.96 9.93 -0.86
N ILE A 14 3.71 10.16 -1.95
CA ILE A 14 4.72 11.24 -2.01
C ILE A 14 4.06 12.61 -1.87
N VAL A 15 2.95 12.86 -2.58
CA VAL A 15 2.26 14.16 -2.58
C VAL A 15 1.83 14.60 -1.16
N PRO A 16 1.02 13.83 -0.40
CA PRO A 16 0.64 14.23 0.95
C PRO A 16 1.83 14.29 1.90
N THR A 17 2.84 13.43 1.74
CA THR A 17 4.07 13.49 2.54
C THR A 17 4.78 14.83 2.36
N PHE A 18 4.89 15.31 1.12
CA PHE A 18 5.57 16.55 0.78
C PHE A 18 4.78 17.79 1.24
N VAL A 19 3.46 17.80 1.03
CA VAL A 19 2.58 18.90 1.46
C VAL A 19 2.62 19.07 2.97
N ILE A 20 2.51 17.98 3.74
CA ILE A 20 2.49 18.05 5.19
C ILE A 20 3.89 18.32 5.76
N ALA A 21 4.96 17.81 5.13
CA ALA A 21 6.34 18.17 5.51
C ALA A 21 6.60 19.67 5.32
N GLY A 22 6.12 20.26 4.21
CA GLY A 22 6.20 21.71 3.97
C GLY A 22 5.43 22.52 5.00
N ALA A 23 4.23 22.06 5.38
CA ALA A 23 3.44 22.68 6.45
C ALA A 23 4.17 22.59 7.81
N LEU A 24 4.76 21.44 8.14
CA LEU A 24 5.53 21.23 9.36
C LEU A 24 6.77 22.13 9.43
N TRP A 25 7.47 22.30 8.30
CA TRP A 25 8.59 23.22 8.21
C TRP A 25 8.15 24.66 8.44
N SER A 26 7.02 25.08 7.86
CA SER A 26 6.47 26.42 8.05
C SER A 26 6.04 26.70 9.50
N LEU A 27 5.62 25.69 10.25
CA LEU A 27 5.13 25.84 11.63
C LEU A 27 6.24 25.84 12.67
N PHE A 28 7.23 24.96 12.52
CA PHE A 28 8.23 24.73 13.56
C PHE A 28 9.64 25.18 13.17
N HIS A 29 9.91 25.42 11.89
CA HIS A 29 11.22 25.79 11.32
C HIS A 29 12.39 24.94 11.87
N SER A 30 12.08 23.69 12.24
CA SER A 30 12.96 22.80 12.99
C SER A 30 13.05 21.47 12.26
N TRP A 31 14.21 20.83 12.34
CA TRP A 31 14.46 19.54 11.66
C TRP A 31 13.82 18.35 12.39
N LEU A 32 13.66 18.44 13.71
CA LEU A 32 13.04 17.42 14.56
C LEU A 32 11.63 16.98 14.09
N PRO A 33 10.68 17.90 13.82
CA PRO A 33 9.36 17.52 13.33
C PRO A 33 9.38 16.84 11.96
N ILE A 34 10.33 17.20 11.07
CA ILE A 34 10.48 16.49 9.79
C ILE A 34 10.89 15.04 10.03
N PHE A 35 11.85 14.78 10.92
CA PHE A 35 12.30 13.43 11.23
C PHE A 35 11.15 12.57 11.79
N ILE A 36 10.39 13.11 12.75
CA ILE A 36 9.23 12.42 13.32
C ILE A 36 8.19 12.14 12.23
N TRP A 37 7.94 13.11 11.35
CA TRP A 37 6.99 12.98 10.24
C TRP A 37 7.38 11.88 9.25
N VAL A 38 8.65 11.78 8.89
CA VAL A 38 9.15 10.72 8.00
C VAL A 38 8.95 9.33 8.63
N ILE A 39 9.18 9.18 9.93
CA ILE A 39 8.94 7.91 10.65
C ILE A 39 7.45 7.55 10.63
N VAL A 40 6.57 8.52 10.89
CA VAL A 40 5.12 8.33 10.85
C VAL A 40 4.66 7.91 9.43
N MET A 41 5.14 8.59 8.39
CA MET A 41 4.78 8.27 7.01
C MET A 41 5.34 6.92 6.55
N ALA A 42 6.54 6.53 7.00
CA ALA A 42 7.09 5.21 6.74
C ALA A 42 6.23 4.10 7.36
N ALA A 43 5.80 4.28 8.61
CA ALA A 43 4.90 3.33 9.29
C ALA A 43 3.52 3.28 8.64
N PHE A 44 2.97 4.44 8.24
CA PHE A 44 1.68 4.53 7.55
C PHE A 44 1.72 3.86 6.18
N ALA A 45 2.75 4.15 5.38
CA ALA A 45 2.97 3.50 4.10
C ALA A 45 3.16 1.99 4.27
N ALA A 46 3.94 1.54 5.27
CA ALA A 46 4.08 0.13 5.60
C ALA A 46 2.73 -0.51 5.99
N GLY A 47 1.89 0.17 6.76
CA GLY A 47 0.55 -0.28 7.13
C GLY A 47 -0.39 -0.42 5.93
N LEU A 48 -0.41 0.58 5.04
CA LEU A 48 -1.20 0.54 3.80
C LEU A 48 -0.76 -0.58 2.85
N VAL A 49 0.55 -0.75 2.74
CA VAL A 49 1.20 -1.77 1.91
C VAL A 49 1.01 -3.17 2.50
N SER A 50 1.01 -3.29 3.82
CA SER A 50 0.71 -4.53 4.57
C SER A 50 -0.80 -4.82 4.63
N GLY A 51 -1.62 -3.95 4.01
CA GLY A 51 -3.03 -4.16 3.72
C GLY A 51 -3.25 -5.47 2.98
N LYS A 52 -3.45 -6.52 3.77
CA LYS A 52 -3.91 -7.85 3.42
C LYS A 52 -5.21 -7.72 2.61
N PHE A 53 -5.09 -7.63 1.29
CA PHE A 53 -6.16 -7.99 0.38
C PHE A 53 -5.89 -9.40 -0.12
N PRO A 54 -6.38 -10.44 0.58
CA PRO A 54 -6.72 -11.69 -0.09
C PRO A 54 -8.00 -11.45 -0.89
N TRP A 55 -7.90 -10.76 -2.02
CA TRP A 55 -8.95 -10.83 -3.03
C TRP A 55 -8.31 -11.21 -4.35
N SER A 56 -8.00 -12.50 -4.42
CA SER A 56 -8.30 -13.31 -5.60
C SER A 56 -8.78 -14.66 -5.09
N CYS A 57 -10.00 -14.65 -4.55
CA CYS A 57 -10.92 -15.72 -4.91
C CYS A 57 -11.26 -15.49 -6.39
N SER A 58 -10.42 -16.00 -7.27
CA SER A 58 -10.86 -16.44 -8.60
C SER A 58 -10.92 -17.96 -8.46
N HIS A 59 -12.00 -18.49 -7.88
CA HIS A 59 -13.19 -18.87 -8.63
C HIS A 59 -12.82 -19.54 -9.95
N SER A 60 -12.18 -20.70 -9.84
CA SER A 60 -12.24 -21.76 -10.84
C SER A 60 -12.13 -23.07 -10.11
N ASP A 61 -13.19 -23.32 -9.33
CA ASP A 61 -13.71 -24.65 -9.04
C ASP A 61 -13.71 -25.44 -10.35
N GLN A 62 -12.64 -26.19 -10.58
CA GLN A 62 -12.50 -27.18 -11.64
C GLN A 62 -13.38 -28.42 -11.39
N ASN A 63 -14.39 -28.29 -10.52
CA ASN A 63 -15.44 -29.24 -10.19
C ASN A 63 -16.37 -29.59 -11.36
N HIS A 64 -16.00 -29.30 -12.61
CA HIS A 64 -16.84 -29.59 -13.77
C HIS A 64 -16.10 -30.07 -15.04
N LEU A 65 -14.77 -30.19 -15.03
CA LEU A 65 -14.02 -30.72 -16.19
C LEU A 65 -13.44 -32.13 -16.00
N SER A 66 -13.66 -32.73 -14.83
CA SER A 66 -13.41 -34.16 -14.57
C SER A 66 -14.71 -34.97 -14.53
N SER A 67 -15.78 -34.47 -15.16
CA SER A 67 -16.85 -35.32 -15.68
C SER A 67 -16.26 -36.21 -16.77
N HIS A 68 -15.47 -37.19 -16.32
CA HIS A 68 -15.20 -38.46 -16.97
C HIS A 68 -16.54 -39.07 -17.39
N PRO A 69 -16.82 -39.27 -18.69
CA PRO A 69 -17.58 -40.43 -19.11
C PRO A 69 -16.55 -41.54 -19.34
N SER A 70 -16.26 -42.29 -18.28
CA SER A 70 -15.60 -43.60 -18.37
C SER A 70 -16.59 -44.62 -17.83
N ALA A 71 -17.54 -45.03 -18.68
CA ALA A 71 -18.23 -46.33 -18.70
C ALA A 71 -19.39 -46.26 -19.70
#